data_AF-A0A5N6DLX8-F1
#
_entry.id   AF-A0A5N6DLX8-F1
#
_cell.length_a   1.000
_cell.length_b   1.000
_cell.length_c   1.000
_cell.angle_alpha   90.00
_cell.angle_beta   90.00
_cell.angle_gamma   90.00
#
_symmetry.space_group_name_H-M   'P 1'
#
loop_
_entity.id
_entity.type
_entity.pdbx_description
1 polymer ?
#
loop_
_entity_poly.entity_id
_entity_poly.type
_entity_poly.pdbx_seq_one_letter_code
_entity_poly.pdbx_strand_id
1 'polypeptide(L)'
;MYPSLAGWPLLLLLPGCLIDVATARLCRGPFNVTHSEDVESLFQGCTHVRGDITITDTYSGALILPNLETIDGKLDVQYITSRPGMGNSTATQVTSLELPDTQLIKNVAIANITTLKTISMPRLESVSHFAVYQHGITTDTLDLRSLREASYFYLAGGFSSVNVDSLRSVSRFLDIYGPEVGAERDNTGKPLRLTFPSLVYAYRLLVEGRISKISMPKLEFLGRDHRDGGYSDDVMIRTKETPGSFSFPSLKNLTGSFSVSGPIKRYSFPETTASTLW
;
A
#
# COMPACT_ATOMS: atom_id res chain seq x y z
N MET A 1 -36.37 -75.23 -19.08
CA MET A 1 -36.27 -74.55 -17.77
C MET A 1 -35.30 -73.38 -17.91
N TYR A 2 -35.81 -72.15 -17.85
CA TYR A 2 -35.04 -70.95 -17.43
C TYR A 2 -34.76 -71.03 -15.91
N PRO A 3 -33.89 -70.21 -15.27
CA PRO A 3 -33.32 -68.92 -15.72
C PRO A 3 -31.77 -68.79 -15.58
N SER A 4 -31.14 -67.87 -16.35
CA SER A 4 -30.50 -66.59 -15.94
C SER A 4 -29.45 -66.70 -14.83
N LEU A 5 -28.22 -66.17 -14.99
CA LEU A 5 -27.91 -64.75 -14.85
C LEU A 5 -26.65 -64.35 -15.65
N ALA A 6 -26.75 -63.14 -16.19
CA ALA A 6 -25.70 -62.40 -16.88
C ALA A 6 -24.59 -61.92 -15.92
N GLY A 7 -23.38 -61.75 -16.45
CA GLY A 7 -22.25 -61.22 -15.69
C GLY A 7 -21.17 -60.60 -16.59
N TRP A 8 -21.44 -59.39 -17.09
CA TRP A 8 -20.46 -58.42 -17.62
C TRP A 8 -20.93 -57.03 -17.12
N PRO A 9 -20.07 -55.99 -17.08
CA PRO A 9 -18.82 -55.83 -16.35
C PRO A 9 -18.95 -54.68 -15.30
N LEU A 10 -18.21 -54.75 -14.19
CA LEU A 10 -18.09 -53.60 -13.27
C LEU A 10 -17.05 -52.61 -13.85
N LEU A 11 -17.53 -51.69 -14.68
CA LEU A 11 -16.79 -50.49 -15.04
C LEU A 11 -16.81 -49.54 -13.83
N LEU A 12 -15.69 -49.44 -13.13
CA LEU A 12 -15.46 -48.39 -12.13
C LEU A 12 -15.32 -47.05 -12.85
N LEU A 13 -16.43 -46.31 -12.94
CA LEU A 13 -16.42 -44.88 -13.20
C LEU A 13 -15.82 -44.18 -11.99
N LEU A 14 -14.51 -43.94 -12.02
CA LEU A 14 -13.89 -42.94 -11.15
C LEU A 14 -14.50 -41.58 -11.53
N PRO A 15 -15.12 -40.84 -10.59
CA PRO A 15 -15.45 -39.45 -10.83
C PRO A 15 -14.10 -38.73 -10.99
N GLY A 16 -13.79 -38.35 -12.23
CA GLY A 16 -12.72 -37.40 -12.48
C GLY A 16 -13.06 -36.13 -11.73
N CYS A 17 -12.42 -35.91 -10.58
CA CYS A 17 -12.24 -34.58 -10.05
C CYS A 17 -11.56 -33.77 -11.17
N LEU A 18 -12.37 -33.01 -11.91
CA LEU A 18 -11.91 -31.83 -12.59
C LEU A 18 -11.43 -30.90 -11.48
N ILE A 19 -10.17 -31.05 -11.11
CA ILE A 19 -9.46 -30.00 -10.41
C ILE A 19 -9.42 -28.90 -11.45
N ASP A 20 -10.27 -27.88 -11.27
CA ASP A 20 -10.16 -26.62 -11.98
C ASP A 20 -8.86 -26.00 -11.49
N VAL A 21 -7.75 -26.48 -12.04
CA VAL A 21 -6.47 -25.79 -11.91
C VAL A 21 -6.70 -24.54 -12.71
N ALA A 22 -7.10 -23.46 -12.02
CA ALA A 22 -7.19 -22.14 -12.58
C ALA A 22 -5.82 -21.83 -13.18
N THR A 23 -5.64 -22.15 -14.45
CA THR A 23 -4.40 -21.87 -15.16
C THR A 23 -4.32 -20.36 -15.21
N ALA A 24 -3.38 -19.78 -14.46
CA ALA A 24 -3.21 -18.34 -14.42
C ALA A 24 -3.10 -17.82 -15.85
N ARG A 25 -4.11 -17.05 -16.29
CA ARG A 25 -4.16 -16.57 -17.67
C ARG A 25 -3.32 -15.32 -17.73
N LEU A 26 -2.18 -15.48 -18.41
CA LEU A 26 -1.14 -14.47 -18.53
C LEU A 26 -1.46 -13.49 -19.65
N CYS A 27 -1.57 -12.21 -19.30
CA CYS A 27 -1.73 -11.10 -20.23
C CYS A 27 -0.45 -10.28 -20.29
N ARG A 28 0.02 -9.96 -21.50
CA ARG A 28 1.33 -9.33 -21.73
C ARG A 28 1.18 -8.05 -22.51
N GLY A 29 1.90 -7.02 -22.09
CA GLY A 29 1.99 -5.75 -22.79
C GLY A 29 1.83 -4.55 -21.86
N PRO A 30 2.12 -3.35 -22.35
CA PRO A 30 1.61 -2.15 -21.71
C PRO A 30 0.10 -2.06 -21.92
N PHE A 31 -0.63 -1.70 -20.86
CA PHE A 31 -2.07 -1.51 -20.89
C PHE A 31 -2.39 -0.05 -20.58
N ASN A 32 -3.09 0.62 -21.49
CA ASN A 32 -3.58 1.97 -21.28
C ASN A 32 -5.09 1.92 -21.06
N VAL A 33 -5.54 2.28 -19.86
CA VAL A 33 -6.96 2.28 -19.51
C VAL A 33 -7.45 3.72 -19.58
N THR A 34 -8.32 3.98 -20.55
CA THR A 34 -8.87 5.31 -20.85
C THR A 34 -10.31 5.48 -20.41
N HIS A 35 -11.08 4.39 -20.45
CA HIS A 35 -12.48 4.31 -20.06
C HIS A 35 -12.76 3.01 -19.30
N SER A 36 -13.89 2.94 -18.60
CA SER A 36 -14.29 1.73 -17.85
C SER A 36 -14.45 0.50 -18.75
N GLU A 37 -14.83 0.70 -20.02
CA GLU A 37 -14.97 -0.36 -21.03
C GLU A 37 -13.63 -1.03 -21.40
N ASP A 38 -12.51 -0.32 -21.21
CA ASP A 38 -11.17 -0.86 -21.46
C ASP A 38 -10.81 -1.95 -20.45
N VAL A 39 -11.35 -1.88 -19.23
CA VAL A 39 -11.05 -2.87 -18.19
C VAL A 39 -11.50 -4.26 -18.65
N GLU A 40 -12.73 -4.38 -19.13
CA GLU A 40 -13.25 -5.67 -19.57
C GLU A 40 -12.52 -6.15 -20.82
N SER A 41 -12.31 -5.28 -21.82
CA SER A 41 -11.68 -5.67 -23.08
C SER A 41 -10.19 -6.01 -22.96
N LEU A 42 -9.44 -5.30 -22.11
CA LEU A 42 -8.00 -5.52 -21.92
C LEU A 42 -7.69 -6.68 -20.97
N PHE A 43 -8.54 -6.91 -19.96
CA PHE A 43 -8.27 -7.87 -18.88
C PHE A 43 -9.21 -9.08 -18.89
N GLN A 44 -9.95 -9.33 -19.97
CA GLN A 44 -10.92 -10.42 -20.04
C GLN A 44 -10.25 -11.78 -19.77
N GLY A 45 -10.63 -12.38 -18.64
CA GLY A 45 -10.12 -13.67 -18.19
C GLY A 45 -8.65 -13.64 -17.74
N CYS A 46 -7.98 -12.49 -17.72
CA CYS A 46 -6.63 -12.34 -17.21
C CYS A 46 -6.64 -12.51 -15.69
N THR A 47 -5.68 -13.27 -15.16
CA THR A 47 -5.41 -13.31 -13.71
C THR A 47 -4.00 -12.86 -13.37
N HIS A 48 -3.09 -12.88 -14.34
CA HIS A 48 -1.72 -12.41 -14.19
C HIS A 48 -1.36 -11.45 -15.30
N VAL A 49 -0.89 -10.26 -14.94
CA VAL A 49 -0.44 -9.22 -15.87
C VAL A 49 1.07 -9.10 -15.83
N ARG A 50 1.70 -9.31 -16.98
CA ARG A 50 3.11 -8.99 -17.21
C ARG A 50 3.23 -7.75 -18.09
N GLY A 51 3.33 -6.61 -17.42
CA GLY A 51 3.51 -5.31 -18.03
C GLY A 51 2.91 -4.21 -17.17
N ASP A 52 3.08 -2.98 -17.62
CA ASP A 52 2.61 -1.79 -16.89
C ASP A 52 1.15 -1.49 -17.26
N ILE A 53 0.37 -1.07 -16.27
CA ILE A 53 -1.00 -0.59 -16.41
C ILE A 53 -0.99 0.91 -16.12
N THR A 54 -1.32 1.71 -17.12
CA THR A 54 -1.40 3.18 -17.01
C THR A 54 -2.85 3.61 -17.13
N ILE A 55 -3.33 4.36 -16.15
CA ILE A 55 -4.65 4.98 -16.19
C ILE A 55 -4.47 6.40 -16.73
N THR A 56 -5.13 6.70 -17.83
CA THR A 56 -4.96 7.99 -18.51
C THR A 56 -5.72 9.11 -17.80
N ASP A 57 -5.38 10.35 -18.16
CA ASP A 57 -6.04 11.56 -17.70
C ASP A 57 -7.51 11.68 -18.12
N THR A 58 -7.92 10.94 -19.14
CA THR A 58 -9.32 10.88 -19.62
C THR A 58 -10.21 9.94 -18.81
N TYR A 59 -9.64 9.07 -17.96
CA TYR A 59 -10.44 8.16 -17.14
C TYR A 59 -11.22 8.94 -16.08
N SER A 60 -12.48 8.55 -15.87
CA SER A 60 -13.33 9.15 -14.83
C SER A 60 -14.20 8.10 -14.16
N GLY A 61 -14.53 8.34 -12.89
CA GLY A 61 -15.36 7.44 -12.09
C GLY A 61 -14.56 6.35 -11.38
N ALA A 62 -15.25 5.27 -11.01
CA ALA A 62 -14.65 4.17 -10.27
C ALA A 62 -13.76 3.33 -11.20
N LEU A 63 -12.55 3.00 -10.77
CA LEU A 63 -11.63 2.08 -11.43
C LEU A 63 -11.56 0.77 -10.64
N ILE A 64 -12.18 -0.26 -11.18
CA ILE A 64 -12.21 -1.60 -10.60
C ILE A 64 -11.48 -2.52 -11.56
N LEU A 65 -10.40 -3.17 -11.12
CA LEU A 65 -9.66 -4.17 -11.89
C LEU A 65 -9.91 -5.56 -11.27
N PRO A 66 -11.01 -6.24 -11.64
CA PRO A 66 -11.39 -7.52 -11.03
C PRO A 66 -10.52 -8.67 -11.55
N ASN A 67 -10.44 -9.76 -10.79
CA ASN A 67 -9.79 -11.03 -11.15
C ASN A 67 -8.26 -11.00 -11.36
N LEU A 68 -7.63 -9.82 -11.32
CA LEU A 68 -6.17 -9.70 -11.38
C LEU A 68 -5.57 -10.10 -10.04
N GLU A 69 -4.90 -11.25 -9.99
CA GLU A 69 -4.21 -11.76 -8.79
C GLU A 69 -2.78 -11.23 -8.69
N THR A 70 -2.10 -11.08 -9.83
CA THR A 70 -0.70 -10.66 -9.90
C THR A 70 -0.45 -9.63 -10.99
N ILE A 71 0.30 -8.58 -10.66
CA ILE A 71 0.75 -7.55 -11.61
C ILE A 71 2.28 -7.40 -11.46
N ASP A 72 3.04 -7.95 -12.40
CA ASP A 72 4.51 -7.92 -12.42
C ASP A 72 5.07 -6.52 -12.76
N GLY A 73 4.23 -5.62 -13.26
CA GLY A 73 4.60 -4.26 -13.67
C GLY A 73 4.15 -3.17 -12.70
N LYS A 74 4.15 -1.94 -13.21
CA LYS A 74 3.66 -0.77 -12.50
C LYS A 74 2.18 -0.54 -12.79
N LEU A 75 1.39 -0.28 -11.75
CA LEU A 75 0.11 0.40 -11.85
C LEU A 75 0.32 1.88 -11.60
N ASP A 76 0.08 2.69 -12.63
CA ASP A 76 0.26 4.14 -12.60
C ASP A 76 -1.10 4.82 -12.77
N VAL A 77 -1.60 5.41 -11.68
CA VAL A 77 -2.86 6.16 -11.68
C VAL A 77 -2.48 7.63 -11.62
N GLN A 78 -2.41 8.24 -12.81
CA GLN A 78 -1.86 9.57 -13.05
C GLN A 78 -0.36 9.67 -12.71
N TYR A 79 0.47 9.53 -13.75
CA TYR A 79 1.92 9.62 -13.63
C TYR A 79 2.38 11.07 -13.39
N ILE A 80 3.15 11.32 -12.33
CA ILE A 80 3.95 12.56 -12.26
C ILE A 80 5.17 12.37 -13.15
N THR A 81 5.10 12.82 -14.40
CA THR A 81 6.29 13.05 -15.23
C THR A 81 7.06 14.22 -14.60
N SER A 82 7.95 13.92 -13.65
CA SER A 82 9.00 14.82 -13.14
C SER A 82 8.55 16.16 -12.50
N ARG A 83 8.77 16.25 -11.18
CA ARG A 83 8.58 17.40 -10.27
C ARG A 83 7.11 17.81 -9.98
N PRO A 84 6.73 17.87 -8.69
CA PRO A 84 5.50 18.54 -8.28
C PRO A 84 5.47 19.97 -8.85
N GLY A 85 4.43 20.30 -9.62
CA GLY A 85 4.22 21.66 -10.13
C GLY A 85 4.71 21.96 -11.56
N MET A 86 5.17 20.98 -12.36
CA MET A 86 5.67 21.24 -13.72
C MET A 86 5.00 20.41 -14.85
N GLY A 87 3.90 19.72 -14.56
CA GLY A 87 3.13 18.99 -15.57
C GLY A 87 1.73 19.59 -15.74
N ASN A 88 1.42 20.08 -16.95
CA ASN A 88 0.07 20.52 -17.35
C ASN A 88 -0.84 19.33 -17.69
N SER A 89 -0.64 18.16 -17.07
CA SER A 89 -1.52 17.02 -17.28
C SER A 89 -2.81 17.28 -16.51
N THR A 90 -3.93 17.25 -17.21
CA THR A 90 -5.25 17.23 -16.58
C THR A 90 -5.31 16.05 -15.63
N ALA A 91 -5.71 16.28 -14.39
CA ALA A 91 -5.81 15.19 -13.43
C ALA A 91 -6.90 14.21 -13.86
N THR A 92 -6.60 12.91 -13.80
CA THR A 92 -7.63 11.89 -13.98
C THR A 92 -8.75 12.11 -12.96
N GLN A 93 -9.98 11.76 -13.30
CA GLN A 93 -11.15 12.00 -12.44
C GLN A 93 -11.59 10.68 -11.77
N VAL A 94 -10.61 9.83 -11.42
CA VAL A 94 -10.85 8.57 -10.70
C VAL A 94 -11.42 8.88 -9.32
N THR A 95 -12.52 8.21 -8.96
CA THR A 95 -13.18 8.38 -7.66
C THR A 95 -12.84 7.26 -6.66
N SER A 96 -12.64 6.04 -7.15
CA SER A 96 -12.12 4.90 -6.39
C SER A 96 -11.15 4.07 -7.22
N LEU A 97 -10.16 3.47 -6.56
CA LEU A 97 -9.24 2.48 -7.12
C LEU A 97 -9.42 1.17 -6.35
N GLU A 98 -9.86 0.12 -7.03
CA GLU A 98 -10.23 -1.15 -6.42
C GLU A 98 -9.60 -2.33 -7.17
N LEU A 99 -8.74 -3.06 -6.46
CA LEU A 99 -8.13 -4.31 -6.93
C LEU A 99 -8.48 -5.42 -5.93
N PRO A 100 -9.72 -5.95 -5.97
CA PRO A 100 -10.24 -6.81 -4.92
C PRO A 100 -9.48 -8.14 -4.78
N ASP A 101 -8.93 -8.65 -5.87
CA ASP A 101 -8.31 -9.98 -5.96
C ASP A 101 -6.78 -9.96 -5.97
N THR A 102 -6.17 -8.78 -6.12
CA THR A 102 -4.72 -8.65 -6.27
C THR A 102 -4.01 -9.01 -4.98
N GLN A 103 -3.09 -9.97 -5.09
CA GLN A 103 -2.24 -10.47 -4.00
C GLN A 103 -0.83 -9.94 -4.11
N LEU A 104 -0.33 -9.74 -5.34
CA LEU A 104 1.02 -9.26 -5.59
C LEU A 104 1.01 -8.17 -6.66
N ILE A 105 1.65 -7.04 -6.34
CA ILE A 105 1.90 -5.98 -7.31
C ILE A 105 3.32 -5.49 -7.17
N LYS A 106 4.04 -5.29 -8.28
CA LYS A 106 5.40 -4.77 -8.19
C LYS A 106 5.40 -3.32 -7.74
N ASN A 107 4.71 -2.44 -8.48
CA ASN A 107 4.67 -1.01 -8.14
C ASN A 107 3.25 -0.44 -8.26
N VAL A 108 2.88 0.42 -7.32
CA VAL A 108 1.70 1.28 -7.35
C VAL A 108 2.16 2.72 -7.21
N ALA A 109 1.76 3.58 -8.15
CA ALA A 109 1.94 5.01 -8.06
C ALA A 109 0.60 5.71 -8.31
N ILE A 110 0.19 6.58 -7.38
CA ILE A 110 -1.05 7.34 -7.45
C ILE A 110 -0.71 8.79 -7.13
N ALA A 111 -1.11 9.75 -7.95
CA ALA A 111 -0.75 11.14 -7.70
C ALA A 111 -1.77 12.17 -8.17
N ASN A 112 -1.95 13.23 -7.36
CA ASN A 112 -2.69 14.45 -7.71
C ASN A 112 -4.13 14.23 -8.21
N ILE A 113 -4.86 13.27 -7.64
CA ILE A 113 -6.25 12.94 -8.00
C ILE A 113 -7.19 13.53 -6.94
N THR A 114 -7.74 14.71 -7.20
CA THR A 114 -8.61 15.43 -6.24
C THR A 114 -9.94 14.73 -5.98
N THR A 115 -10.41 13.91 -6.92
CA THR A 115 -11.66 13.16 -6.81
C THR A 115 -11.53 11.83 -6.07
N LEU A 116 -10.32 11.37 -5.79
CA LEU A 116 -10.06 10.03 -5.25
C LEU A 116 -10.43 9.93 -3.77
N LYS A 117 -11.45 9.14 -3.48
CA LYS A 117 -11.94 8.89 -2.13
C LYS A 117 -11.46 7.57 -1.54
N THR A 118 -11.29 6.55 -2.37
CA THR A 118 -11.05 5.18 -1.90
C THR A 118 -9.92 4.53 -2.67
N ILE A 119 -8.98 3.93 -1.96
CA ILE A 119 -7.99 2.99 -2.48
C ILE A 119 -8.18 1.67 -1.73
N SER A 120 -8.51 0.60 -2.43
CA SER A 120 -8.82 -0.69 -1.84
C SER A 120 -8.10 -1.82 -2.58
N MET A 121 -7.19 -2.49 -1.88
CA MET A 121 -6.51 -3.71 -2.34
C MET A 121 -6.49 -4.71 -1.17
N PRO A 122 -7.67 -5.18 -0.73
CA PRO A 122 -7.84 -5.84 0.56
C PRO A 122 -7.12 -7.20 0.63
N ARG A 123 -6.81 -7.82 -0.51
CA ARG A 123 -6.08 -9.09 -0.62
C ARG A 123 -4.59 -8.91 -0.95
N LEU A 124 -4.11 -7.67 -1.12
CA LEU A 124 -2.71 -7.42 -1.44
C LEU A 124 -1.84 -7.91 -0.29
N GLU A 125 -0.91 -8.81 -0.55
CA GLU A 125 -0.01 -9.40 0.45
C GLU A 125 1.40 -8.81 0.36
N SER A 126 1.87 -8.51 -0.85
CA SER A 126 3.24 -8.01 -1.09
C SER A 126 3.29 -6.95 -2.18
N VAL A 127 4.05 -5.88 -1.91
CA VAL A 127 4.33 -4.81 -2.87
C VAL A 127 5.80 -4.38 -2.83
N SER A 128 6.44 -4.18 -3.97
CA SER A 128 7.80 -3.62 -3.95
C SER A 128 7.75 -2.12 -3.66
N HIS A 129 6.94 -1.36 -4.40
CA HIS A 129 6.80 0.09 -4.20
C HIS A 129 5.33 0.49 -4.17
N PHE A 130 4.85 0.98 -3.02
CA PHE A 130 3.53 1.57 -2.89
C PHE A 130 3.68 3.07 -2.61
N ALA A 131 3.22 3.92 -3.51
CA ALA A 131 3.36 5.37 -3.38
C ALA A 131 2.07 6.12 -3.72
N VAL A 132 1.61 6.93 -2.77
CA VAL A 132 0.48 7.85 -2.94
C VAL A 132 0.94 9.28 -2.68
N TYR A 133 0.84 10.13 -3.70
CA TYR A 133 1.23 11.55 -3.68
C TYR A 133 -0.01 12.46 -3.77
N GLN A 134 -0.74 12.59 -2.66
CA GLN A 134 -1.97 13.39 -2.55
C GLN A 134 -1.77 14.62 -1.64
N HIS A 135 -0.69 15.38 -1.85
CA HIS A 135 -0.41 16.60 -1.07
C HIS A 135 -1.52 17.63 -1.28
N GLY A 136 -2.09 18.15 -0.19
CA GLY A 136 -3.22 19.08 -0.18
C GLY A 136 -4.56 18.44 -0.54
N ILE A 137 -4.59 17.12 -0.70
CA ILE A 137 -5.77 16.36 -1.14
C ILE A 137 -6.16 15.38 -0.05
N THR A 138 -7.47 15.24 0.16
CA THR A 138 -8.05 14.29 1.11
C THR A 138 -8.56 13.05 0.40
N THR A 139 -8.17 11.88 0.89
CA THR A 139 -8.69 10.59 0.50
C THR A 139 -9.37 9.97 1.72
N ASP A 140 -10.57 9.45 1.57
CA ASP A 140 -11.34 8.95 2.72
C ASP A 140 -10.70 7.68 3.29
N THR A 141 -10.46 6.69 2.43
CA THR A 141 -10.07 5.35 2.88
C THR A 141 -8.93 4.76 2.06
N LEU A 142 -7.95 4.21 2.78
CA LEU A 142 -6.93 3.31 2.25
C LEU A 142 -7.08 1.95 2.93
N ASP A 143 -7.40 0.90 2.18
CA ASP A 143 -7.55 -0.46 2.69
C ASP A 143 -6.56 -1.43 2.03
N LEU A 144 -5.51 -1.77 2.79
CA LEU A 144 -4.49 -2.74 2.46
C LEU A 144 -4.39 -3.78 3.59
N ARG A 145 -5.54 -4.19 4.14
CA ARG A 145 -5.62 -5.02 5.37
C ARG A 145 -4.80 -6.31 5.36
N SER A 146 -4.53 -6.88 4.19
CA SER A 146 -3.75 -8.12 4.04
C SER A 146 -2.28 -7.88 3.73
N LEU A 147 -1.85 -6.63 3.54
CA LEU A 147 -0.48 -6.31 3.15
C LEU A 147 0.47 -6.72 4.26
N ARG A 148 1.42 -7.61 3.95
CA ARG A 148 2.41 -8.12 4.92
C ARG A 148 3.78 -7.52 4.68
N GLU A 149 4.13 -7.30 3.43
CA GLU A 149 5.48 -6.92 3.03
C GLU A 149 5.44 -5.76 2.04
N ALA A 150 6.20 -4.70 2.35
CA ALA A 150 6.50 -3.62 1.42
C ALA A 150 8.01 -3.40 1.35
N SER A 151 8.55 -2.98 0.20
CA SER A 151 9.92 -2.41 0.21
C SER A 151 9.86 -0.91 0.46
N TYR A 152 9.14 -0.19 -0.40
CA TYR A 152 8.85 1.24 -0.26
C TYR A 152 7.37 1.42 0.02
N PHE A 153 7.05 2.14 1.10
CA PHE A 153 5.69 2.51 1.47
C PHE A 153 5.65 4.01 1.72
N TYR A 154 5.10 4.75 0.76
CA TYR A 154 5.02 6.21 0.78
C TYR A 154 3.55 6.64 0.76
N LEU A 155 3.14 7.42 1.75
CA LEU A 155 1.78 7.94 1.87
C LEU A 155 1.84 9.44 2.11
N ALA A 156 1.42 10.25 1.15
CA ALA A 156 1.23 11.69 1.36
C ALA A 156 -0.22 12.08 1.08
N GLY A 157 -0.85 12.78 2.01
CA GLY A 157 -2.22 13.28 1.88
C GLY A 157 -3.02 13.21 3.16
N GLY A 158 -4.27 13.67 3.09
CA GLY A 158 -5.21 13.61 4.20
C GLY A 158 -6.02 12.32 4.17
N PHE A 159 -5.71 11.35 5.03
CA PHE A 159 -6.47 10.10 5.13
C PHE A 159 -7.41 10.09 6.33
N SER A 160 -8.71 9.82 6.09
CA SER A 160 -9.65 9.62 7.21
C SER A 160 -9.46 8.26 7.88
N SER A 161 -9.10 7.23 7.10
CA SER A 161 -8.81 5.89 7.59
C SER A 161 -7.70 5.22 6.76
N VAL A 162 -6.76 4.57 7.44
CA VAL A 162 -5.69 3.77 6.84
C VAL A 162 -5.70 2.40 7.53
N ASN A 163 -5.98 1.35 6.77
CA ASN A 163 -5.93 -0.03 7.23
C ASN A 163 -4.74 -0.75 6.60
N VAL A 164 -3.74 -1.03 7.44
CA VAL A 164 -2.48 -1.73 7.12
C VAL A 164 -2.16 -2.73 8.24
N ASP A 165 -3.20 -3.32 8.84
CA ASP A 165 -3.09 -4.06 10.10
C ASP A 165 -2.17 -5.28 10.01
N SER A 166 -2.02 -5.88 8.83
CA SER A 166 -1.16 -7.03 8.61
C SER A 166 0.29 -6.67 8.24
N LEU A 167 0.64 -5.39 8.08
CA LEU A 167 1.96 -5.00 7.58
C LEU A 167 3.01 -5.38 8.62
N ARG A 168 3.89 -6.31 8.25
CA ARG A 168 4.93 -6.89 9.14
C ARG A 168 6.31 -6.33 8.88
N SER A 169 6.63 -6.06 7.61
CA SER A 169 7.97 -5.64 7.21
C SER A 169 7.94 -4.54 6.16
N VAL A 170 8.72 -3.49 6.39
CA VAL A 170 9.06 -2.48 5.39
C VAL A 170 10.57 -2.45 5.19
N SER A 171 11.04 -2.99 4.06
CA SER A 171 12.47 -3.27 3.87
C SER A 171 13.33 -2.07 3.47
N ARG A 172 12.71 -0.97 3.01
CA ARG A 172 13.39 0.29 2.65
C ARG A 172 12.79 1.49 3.38
N PHE A 173 11.72 2.11 2.90
CA PHE A 173 11.22 3.36 3.51
C PHE A 173 9.74 3.25 3.87
N LEU A 174 9.40 3.58 5.13
CA LEU A 174 8.05 3.85 5.58
C LEU A 174 7.91 5.36 5.81
N ASP A 175 7.44 6.05 4.78
CA ASP A 175 7.36 7.50 4.74
C ASP A 175 5.89 7.94 4.70
N ILE A 176 5.47 8.75 5.68
CA ILE A 176 4.09 9.19 5.83
C ILE A 176 4.06 10.70 6.06
N TYR A 177 3.36 11.39 5.17
CA TYR A 177 3.18 12.82 5.18
C TYR A 177 1.69 13.14 5.30
N GLY A 178 1.35 14.05 6.21
CA GLY A 178 0.02 14.64 6.27
C GLY A 178 -0.31 15.44 5.00
N PRO A 179 -1.54 15.97 4.90
CA PRO A 179 -1.99 16.71 3.72
C PRO A 179 -1.16 17.95 3.43
N GLU A 180 -0.52 18.56 4.43
CA GLU A 180 0.22 19.82 4.27
C GLU A 180 1.69 19.63 4.62
N VAL A 181 2.52 19.43 3.59
CA VAL A 181 3.97 19.45 3.69
C VAL A 181 4.47 20.86 3.35
N GLY A 182 5.35 21.41 4.20
CA GLY A 182 5.80 22.81 4.12
C GLY A 182 5.33 23.66 5.31
N ALA A 183 6.01 24.78 5.55
CA ALA A 183 5.85 25.61 6.76
C ALA A 183 4.66 26.59 6.71
N GLU A 184 3.95 26.72 5.58
CA GLU A 184 3.11 27.90 5.27
C GLU A 184 1.65 27.60 4.89
N ARG A 185 1.13 26.40 5.12
CA ARG A 185 -0.28 26.10 4.82
C ARG A 185 -1.12 25.97 6.10
N ASP A 186 -2.32 26.55 6.04
CA ASP A 186 -3.31 26.54 7.11
C ASP A 186 -3.89 25.13 7.27
N ASN A 187 -3.47 24.47 8.35
CA ASN A 187 -3.79 23.10 8.71
C ASN A 187 -5.30 22.89 8.95
N THR A 188 -6.05 22.57 7.91
CA THR A 188 -7.51 22.33 7.99
C THR A 188 -7.89 20.84 8.10
N GLY A 189 -6.94 19.91 7.86
CA GLY A 189 -7.19 18.45 7.91
C GLY A 189 -7.20 17.83 9.31
N LYS A 190 -7.96 16.75 9.53
CA LYS A 190 -7.98 16.03 10.83
C LYS A 190 -6.59 15.46 11.18
N PRO A 191 -6.20 15.42 12.47
CA PRO A 191 -4.96 14.78 12.87
C PRO A 191 -4.93 13.29 12.51
N LEU A 192 -3.87 12.86 11.84
CA LEU A 192 -3.66 11.49 11.43
C LEU A 192 -3.43 10.59 12.65
N ARG A 193 -4.02 9.40 12.60
CA ARG A 193 -3.86 8.34 13.61
C ARG A 193 -3.31 7.12 12.92
N LEU A 194 -2.07 6.79 13.23
CA LEU A 194 -1.34 5.69 12.61
C LEU A 194 -1.22 4.53 13.60
N THR A 195 -1.70 3.36 13.18
CA THR A 195 -1.55 2.12 13.95
C THR A 195 -1.04 1.04 13.02
N PHE A 196 0.10 0.44 13.38
CA PHE A 196 0.69 -0.69 12.68
C PHE A 196 0.83 -1.85 13.67
N PRO A 197 -0.26 -2.60 13.94
CA PRO A 197 -0.31 -3.57 15.04
C PRO A 197 0.56 -4.80 14.78
N SER A 198 0.91 -5.09 13.53
CA SER A 198 1.73 -6.24 13.14
C SER A 198 3.15 -5.90 12.71
N LEU A 199 3.52 -4.63 12.61
CA LEU A 199 4.83 -4.21 12.08
C LEU A 199 5.93 -4.62 13.05
N VAL A 200 6.86 -5.43 12.56
CA VAL A 200 8.01 -5.98 13.31
C VAL A 200 9.31 -5.32 12.87
N TYR A 201 9.44 -5.03 11.58
CA TYR A 201 10.66 -4.50 10.97
C TYR A 201 10.33 -3.29 10.09
N ALA A 202 11.06 -2.20 10.27
CA ALA A 202 11.09 -1.08 9.34
C ALA A 202 12.53 -0.59 9.17
N TYR A 203 13.01 -0.48 7.93
CA TYR A 203 14.37 0.02 7.69
C TYR A 203 14.49 1.52 7.97
N ARG A 204 13.47 2.32 7.61
CA ARG A 204 13.39 3.75 7.91
C ARG A 204 11.95 4.10 8.26
N LEU A 205 11.79 5.05 9.18
CA LEU A 205 10.48 5.64 9.50
C LEU A 205 10.55 7.15 9.42
N LEU A 206 9.81 7.74 8.49
CA LEU A 206 9.61 9.18 8.42
C LEU A 206 8.13 9.50 8.53
N VAL A 207 7.76 10.31 9.52
CA VAL A 207 6.38 10.78 9.69
C VAL A 207 6.36 12.28 9.90
N GLU A 208 5.68 13.02 9.03
CA GLU A 208 5.55 14.48 9.14
C GLU A 208 4.10 14.93 8.95
N GLY A 209 3.59 15.80 9.83
CA GLY A 209 2.26 16.42 9.67
C GLY A 209 1.51 16.58 11.00
N ARG A 210 0.19 16.75 10.93
CA ARG A 210 -0.69 16.76 12.12
C ARG A 210 -0.88 15.33 12.62
N ILE A 211 -0.01 14.84 13.52
CA ILE A 211 -0.06 13.45 13.98
C ILE A 211 -0.53 13.41 15.44
N SER A 212 -1.68 12.80 15.69
CA SER A 212 -2.19 12.64 17.06
C SER A 212 -1.73 11.35 17.73
N LYS A 213 -1.45 10.30 16.95
CA LYS A 213 -1.04 8.98 17.46
C LYS A 213 -0.20 8.22 16.44
N ILE A 214 0.89 7.63 16.90
CA ILE A 214 1.62 6.55 16.21
C ILE A 214 1.74 5.38 17.20
N SER A 215 1.34 4.19 16.78
CA SER A 215 1.39 3.00 17.61
C SER A 215 1.88 1.82 16.79
N MET A 216 3.06 1.29 17.15
CA MET A 216 3.67 0.13 16.52
C MET A 216 4.07 -0.87 17.61
N PRO A 217 3.10 -1.58 18.23
CA PRO A 217 3.32 -2.35 19.45
C PRO A 217 4.28 -3.53 19.28
N LYS A 218 4.42 -4.06 18.07
CA LYS A 218 5.29 -5.21 17.75
C LYS A 218 6.59 -4.82 17.05
N LEU A 219 6.85 -3.52 16.87
CA LEU A 219 8.06 -3.08 16.18
C LEU A 219 9.28 -3.44 17.01
N GLU A 220 10.11 -4.35 16.51
CA GLU A 220 11.30 -4.82 17.20
C GLU A 220 12.58 -4.21 16.62
N PHE A 221 12.58 -3.94 15.31
CA PHE A 221 13.76 -3.48 14.58
C PHE A 221 13.43 -2.23 13.78
N LEU A 222 14.19 -1.17 14.02
CA LEU A 222 14.09 0.10 13.31
C LEU A 222 15.49 0.58 12.92
N GLY A 223 15.72 0.79 11.62
CA GLY A 223 17.00 1.29 11.11
C GLY A 223 17.86 0.26 10.36
N ARG A 224 19.04 0.74 9.92
CA ARG A 224 20.00 0.08 9.02
C ARG A 224 20.94 -0.95 9.69
N ASP A 225 21.19 -2.10 9.04
CA ASP A 225 22.48 -2.81 9.14
C ASP A 225 23.50 -2.12 8.20
N HIS A 226 24.55 -1.53 8.78
CA HIS A 226 25.34 -0.36 8.36
C HIS A 226 26.08 -0.41 6.99
N ARG A 227 25.47 -0.86 5.88
CA ARG A 227 26.21 -1.13 4.62
C ARG A 227 25.91 -0.23 3.42
N ASP A 228 24.76 0.47 3.39
CA ASP A 228 24.38 1.28 2.20
C ASP A 228 24.28 2.77 2.55
N GLY A 229 25.30 3.55 2.17
CA GLY A 229 25.46 4.98 2.52
C GLY A 229 24.49 5.96 1.86
N GLY A 230 23.24 6.05 2.34
CA GLY A 230 22.27 7.08 1.89
C GLY A 230 21.23 7.49 2.93
N TYR A 231 21.06 8.82 3.10
CA TYR A 231 20.17 9.56 4.02
C TYR A 231 20.55 9.50 5.51
N SER A 232 20.46 10.66 6.18
CA SER A 232 20.96 10.95 7.54
C SER A 232 19.97 10.64 8.67
N ASP A 233 18.69 10.45 8.33
CA ASP A 233 17.59 10.39 9.29
C ASP A 233 16.86 9.04 9.14
N ASP A 234 17.32 8.05 9.91
CA ASP A 234 16.75 6.68 9.91
C ASP A 234 15.36 6.67 10.55
N VAL A 235 15.15 7.53 11.55
CA VAL A 235 13.85 7.77 12.16
C VAL A 235 13.60 9.25 12.40
N MET A 236 12.53 9.77 11.81
CA MET A 236 12.15 11.16 11.98
C MET A 236 10.64 11.30 12.14
N ILE A 237 10.22 11.89 13.25
CA ILE A 237 8.82 12.20 13.54
C ILE A 237 8.69 13.69 13.79
N ARG A 238 7.97 14.40 12.91
CA ARG A 238 7.67 15.82 13.04
C ARG A 238 6.18 16.03 13.16
N THR A 239 5.70 16.26 14.37
CA THR A 239 4.29 16.55 14.61
C THR A 239 4.03 18.06 14.65
N LYS A 240 2.91 18.50 14.09
CA LYS A 240 2.47 19.92 14.09
C LYS A 240 1.15 20.05 14.85
N GLU A 241 1.06 21.12 15.67
CA GLU A 241 -0.15 21.63 16.37
C GLU A 241 -0.84 20.70 17.38
N THR A 242 -0.76 19.38 17.19
CA THR A 242 -1.41 18.39 18.04
C THR A 242 -0.37 17.63 18.87
N PRO A 243 -0.48 17.64 20.20
CA PRO A 243 0.35 16.81 21.07
C PRO A 243 0.28 15.32 20.70
N GLY A 244 1.34 14.80 20.08
CA GLY A 244 1.41 13.43 19.60
C GLY A 244 1.64 12.41 20.72
N SER A 245 1.06 11.21 20.57
CA SER A 245 1.40 10.04 21.38
C SER A 245 2.13 9.00 20.55
N PHE A 246 3.34 8.62 20.97
CA PHE A 246 4.20 7.68 20.24
C PHE A 246 4.48 6.44 21.10
N SER A 247 4.34 5.24 20.55
CA SER A 247 4.46 4.00 21.33
C SER A 247 5.12 2.87 20.54
N PHE A 248 6.30 2.47 21.01
CA PHE A 248 7.15 1.42 20.43
C PHE A 248 7.67 0.46 21.53
N PRO A 249 6.78 -0.18 22.31
CA PRO A 249 7.14 -0.92 23.53
C PRO A 249 8.03 -2.15 23.30
N SER A 250 8.00 -2.73 22.10
CA SER A 250 8.78 -3.93 21.75
C SER A 250 10.10 -3.61 21.04
N LEU A 251 10.48 -2.34 20.93
CA LEU A 251 11.66 -1.93 20.14
C LEU A 251 12.95 -2.44 20.78
N LYS A 252 13.62 -3.40 20.16
CA LYS A 252 14.85 -4.00 20.67
C LYS A 252 16.09 -3.35 20.06
N ASN A 253 16.01 -3.01 18.78
CA ASN A 253 17.12 -2.48 18.03
C ASN A 253 16.71 -1.20 17.31
N LEU A 254 17.41 -0.12 17.62
CA LEU A 254 17.34 1.15 16.94
C LEU A 254 18.75 1.46 16.43
N THR A 255 18.92 1.38 15.13
CA THR A 255 20.19 1.74 14.47
C THR A 255 20.02 3.04 13.72
N GLY A 256 20.94 3.98 13.92
CA GLY A 256 20.87 5.28 13.26
C GLY A 256 20.45 6.42 14.15
N SER A 257 19.99 7.50 13.51
CA SER A 257 19.47 8.68 14.20
C SER A 257 17.96 8.55 14.46
N PHE A 258 17.55 9.02 15.64
CA PHE A 258 16.16 9.11 16.03
C PHE A 258 15.84 10.53 16.47
N SER A 259 14.99 11.21 15.70
CA SER A 259 14.60 12.59 15.96
C SER A 259 13.08 12.69 16.08
N VAL A 260 12.60 13.27 17.18
CA VAL A 260 11.19 13.61 17.35
C VAL A 260 11.07 15.08 17.69
N SER A 261 10.30 15.83 16.91
CA SER A 261 10.09 17.25 17.16
C SER A 261 8.63 17.66 17.00
N GLY A 262 8.27 18.77 17.67
CA GLY A 262 6.93 19.31 17.72
C GLY A 262 6.24 19.12 19.08
N PRO A 263 4.92 19.40 19.19
CA PRO A 263 4.18 19.17 20.42
C PRO A 263 4.06 17.68 20.74
N ILE A 264 4.68 17.22 21.84
CA ILE A 264 4.66 15.81 22.27
C ILE A 264 3.84 15.70 23.56
N LYS A 265 2.84 14.79 23.58
CA LYS A 265 2.07 14.49 24.79
C LYS A 265 2.73 13.40 25.63
N ARG A 266 3.13 12.31 24.97
CA ARG A 266 3.74 11.13 25.61
C ARG A 266 4.51 10.30 24.61
N TYR A 267 5.52 9.61 25.10
CA TYR A 267 6.23 8.57 24.38
C TYR A 267 6.36 7.32 25.26
N SER A 268 6.48 6.16 24.62
CA SER A 268 6.73 4.88 25.27
C SER A 268 7.76 4.10 24.46
N PHE A 269 8.92 3.87 25.09
CA PHE A 269 10.05 3.10 24.58
C PHE A 269 10.52 2.16 25.69
N PRO A 270 11.06 0.97 25.35
CA PRO A 270 11.72 0.13 26.34
C PRO A 270 12.99 0.82 26.85
N GLU A 271 13.24 0.70 28.16
CA GLU A 271 14.32 1.39 28.89
C GLU A 271 15.72 1.16 28.28
N THR A 272 15.91 0.08 27.53
CA THR A 272 17.18 -0.31 26.91
C THR A 272 17.49 0.38 25.59
N THR A 273 16.55 1.14 24.99
CA THR A 273 16.77 1.90 23.73
C THR A 273 17.28 3.33 23.96
N ALA A 274 17.69 3.66 25.18
CA ALA A 274 18.12 5.00 25.61
C ALA A 274 19.48 5.48 25.06
N SER A 275 19.92 5.04 23.88
CA SER A 275 21.10 5.60 23.22
C SER A 275 20.68 6.73 22.26
N THR A 276 20.85 7.97 22.75
CA THR A 276 20.79 9.27 22.04
C THR A 276 19.43 9.72 21.52
N LEU A 277 18.59 10.20 22.44
CA LEU A 277 17.54 11.19 22.17
C LEU A 277 18.17 12.59 22.19
N TRP A 278 18.07 13.34 21.08
CA TRP A 278 18.39 14.78 21.01
C TRP A 278 17.16 15.57 20.61
#